data_AF-A0A8J2P0U8-F1
#
_entry.id   AF-A0A8J2P0U8-F1
#
_cell.length_a   1.000
_cell.length_b   1.000
_cell.length_c   1.000
_cell.angle_alpha   90.00
_cell.angle_beta   90.00
_cell.angle_gamma   90.00
#
_symmetry.space_group_name_H-M   'P 1'
#
loop_
_entity.id
_entity.type
_entity.pdbx_description
1 polymer ?
#
loop_
_entity_poly.entity_id
_entity_poly.type
_entity_poly.pdbx_seq_one_letter_code
_entity_poly.pdbx_strand_id
1 'polypeptide(L)' 'YTSNESRQHVYAIVLKWPGRKLPLASVDPNAVRNVTVLGCNDLLQWSADSEGHTVVSMPRPEKIATDYAWTVVFHMKV' A
#
# COMPACT_ATOMS: atom_id res chain seq x y z
N TYR A 1 2.83 10.42 2.35
CA TYR A 1 1.54 9.83 2.75
C TYR A 1 0.46 10.90 2.73
N THR A 2 -0.80 10.51 2.56
CA THR A 2 -1.98 11.33 2.86
C THR A 2 -3.11 10.43 3.38
N SER A 3 -4.20 10.98 3.91
CA SER A 3 -5.38 10.24 4.35
C SER A 3 -6.66 10.99 4.00
N ASN A 4 -7.77 10.27 3.89
CA ASN A 4 -9.08 10.91 3.82
C ASN A 4 -9.48 11.52 5.18
N GLU A 5 -10.55 12.31 5.21
CA GLU A 5 -11.03 12.99 6.44
C GLU A 5 -11.32 12.01 7.59
N SER A 6 -11.93 10.87 7.29
CA SER A 6 -12.26 9.85 8.29
C SER A 6 -11.08 8.97 8.70
N ARG A 7 -9.89 9.13 8.08
CA ARG A 7 -8.71 8.26 8.23
C ARG A 7 -8.95 6.78 7.96
N GLN A 8 -10.09 6.41 7.36
CA GLN A 8 -10.38 5.05 6.91
C GLN A 8 -9.58 4.65 5.67
N HIS A 9 -9.02 5.63 4.96
CA HIS A 9 -8.15 5.41 3.81
C HIS A 9 -6.84 6.16 4.02
N VAL A 10 -5.74 5.41 4.04
CA VAL A 10 -4.37 5.94 4.07
C VAL A 10 -3.72 5.66 2.72
N TYR A 11 -3.07 6.67 2.16
CA TYR A 11 -2.48 6.63 0.84
C TYR A 11 -0.95 6.75 0.95
N ALA A 12 -0.24 5.72 0.50
CA ALA A 12 1.20 5.74 0.34
C ALA A 12 1.54 6.02 -1.13
N ILE A 13 2.15 7.18 -1.39
CA ILE A 13 2.56 7.61 -2.72
C ILE A 13 4.02 7.21 -2.90
N VAL A 14 4.27 6.31 -3.85
CA VAL A 14 5.56 5.73 -4.15
C VAL A 14 6.10 6.40 -5.42
N LEU A 15 7.18 7.17 -5.28
CA LEU A 15 7.77 7.95 -6.39
C LEU A 15 8.75 7.17 -7.25
N LYS A 16 9.14 5.97 -6.80
CA LYS A 16 10.01 5.05 -7.55
C LYS A 16 9.58 3.63 -7.26
N TRP A 17 9.48 2.81 -8.31
CA TRP A 17 9.05 1.43 -8.18
C TRP A 17 9.91 0.68 -7.13
N PRO A 18 9.31 0.08 -6.08
CA PRO A 18 10.04 -0.47 -4.94
C PRO A 18 10.51 -1.91 -5.18
N GLY A 19 10.26 -2.48 -6.35
CA GLY A 19 10.48 -3.90 -6.62
C GLY A 19 9.26 -4.74 -6.21
N ARG A 20 9.47 -5.87 -5.54
CA ARG A 20 8.38 -6.79 -5.15
C ARG A 20 7.81 -6.53 -3.76
N LYS A 21 8.52 -5.78 -2.91
CA LYS A 21 8.13 -5.53 -1.53
C LYS A 21 8.22 -4.04 -1.25
N LEU A 22 7.19 -3.50 -0.60
CA LEU A 22 7.12 -2.13 -0.15
C LEU A 22 7.01 -2.14 1.38
N PRO A 23 8.11 -1.93 2.12
CA PRO A 23 8.07 -1.78 3.57
C PRO A 23 7.56 -0.38 3.95
N LEU A 24 6.69 -0.33 4.96
CA LEU A 24 6.01 0.89 5.42
C LEU A 24 6.01 0.91 6.95
N ALA A 25 6.82 1.80 7.52
CA ALA A 25 6.95 1.93 8.97
C ALA A 25 5.77 2.65 9.64
N SER A 26 4.99 3.44 8.89
CA SER A 26 3.96 4.32 9.44
C SER A 26 2.53 3.77 9.36
N VAL A 27 2.36 2.54 8.84
CA VAL A 27 1.06 1.87 8.74
C VAL A 27 1.05 0.69 9.70
N ASP A 28 0.15 0.70 10.67
CA ASP A 28 -0.04 -0.42 11.59
C ASP A 28 -0.72 -1.60 10.86
N PRO A 29 -0.05 -2.74 10.69
CA PRO A 29 -0.61 -3.90 9.99
C PRO A 29 -1.88 -4.44 10.63
N ASN A 30 -2.08 -4.24 11.95
CA ASN A 30 -3.27 -4.70 12.66
C ASN A 30 -4.51 -3.86 12.36
N ALA A 31 -4.30 -2.59 11.99
CA ALA A 31 -5.37 -1.68 11.63
C ALA A 31 -5.76 -1.77 10.15
N VAL A 32 -5.00 -2.50 9.32
CA VAL A 32 -5.31 -2.70 7.88
C VAL A 32 -6.37 -3.78 7.70
N ARG A 33 -7.41 -3.46 6.92
CA ARG A 33 -8.44 -4.39 6.46
C ARG A 33 -8.08 -4.99 5.10
N ASN A 34 -7.70 -4.15 4.15
CA ASN A 34 -7.22 -4.58 2.83
C ASN A 34 -6.32 -3.50 2.20
N VAL A 35 -5.59 -3.92 1.16
CA VAL A 35 -4.64 -3.06 0.45
C VAL A 35 -4.89 -3.15 -1.05
N THR A 36 -4.91 -2.01 -1.74
CA THR A 36 -5.04 -1.91 -3.20
C THR A 36 -3.98 -0.96 -3.76
N VAL A 37 -3.83 -0.92 -5.09
CA VAL A 37 -3.04 0.10 -5.77
C VAL A 37 -3.89 0.77 -6.84
N LEU A 38 -3.89 2.09 -6.89
CA LEU A 38 -4.67 2.83 -7.89
C LEU A 38 -4.25 2.42 -9.30
N GLY A 39 -5.24 2.25 -10.18
CA GLY A 39 -5.03 1.73 -11.54
C GLY A 39 -4.98 0.20 -11.64
N CYS A 40 -5.15 -0.52 -10.53
CA CYS A 40 -5.28 -1.97 -10.49
C CYS A 40 -6.44 -2.37 -9.56
N ASN A 41 -7.27 -3.32 -9.98
CA ASN A 41 -8.40 -3.81 -9.17
C ASN A 41 -8.02 -5.00 -8.27
N ASP A 42 -6.76 -5.43 -8.30
CA ASP A 42 -6.29 -6.57 -7.52
C ASP A 42 -6.06 -6.17 -6.05
N LEU A 43 -6.51 -7.03 -5.13
CA LEU A 43 -6.12 -6.94 -3.73
C LEU A 43 -4.64 -7.32 -3.58
N LEU A 44 -3.86 -6.43 -3.00
CA LEU A 44 -2.46 -6.70 -2.68
C LEU A 44 -2.36 -7.55 -1.42
N GLN A 45 -1.38 -8.45 -1.40
CA GLN A 45 -1.02 -9.17 -0.17
C GLN A 45 -0.15 -8.26 0.71
N TRP A 46 -0.31 -8.34 2.02
CA TRP A 46 0.54 -7.65 2.98
C TRP A 46 0.76 -8.51 4.23
N SER A 47 1.82 -8.19 4.97
CA SER A 47 2.17 -8.85 6.23
C SER A 47 2.87 -7.87 7.15
N ALA A 48 2.86 -8.16 8.46
CA ALA A 48 3.81 -7.54 9.38
C ALA A 48 5.20 -8.18 9.21
N ASP A 49 6.27 -7.39 9.25
CA ASP A 49 7.63 -7.92 9.41
C ASP A 49 7.98 -8.13 10.90
N SER A 50 9.22 -8.55 11.18
CA SER A 50 9.72 -8.79 12.54
C SER A 50 9.81 -7.52 13.40
N GLU A 51 9.78 -6.35 12.78
CA GLU A 51 9.83 -5.04 13.45
C GLU A 51 8.42 -4.42 13.59
N GLY A 52 7.38 -5.14 13.15
CA GLY A 52 5.99 -4.68 13.19
C GLY A 52 5.61 -3.73 12.06
N HIS A 53 6.46 -3.55 11.05
CA HIS A 53 6.15 -2.72 9.90
C HIS A 53 5.24 -3.45 8.92
N THR A 54 4.39 -2.69 8.24
CA THR A 54 3.57 -3.24 7.15
C THR A 54 4.43 -3.43 5.91
N VAL A 55 4.49 -4.65 5.37
CA VAL A 55 5.16 -4.97 4.11
C VAL A 55 4.13 -5.39 3.08
N VAL A 56 3.99 -4.59 2.02
CA VAL A 56 3.07 -4.89 0.91
C VAL A 56 3.81 -5.63 -0.20
N SER A 57 3.19 -6.69 -0.72
CA SER A 57 3.64 -7.38 -1.92
C SER A 57 3.16 -6.62 -3.15
N MET A 58 4.09 -5.98 -3.84
CA MET A 58 3.80 -5.20 -5.03
C MET A 58 3.60 -6.14 -6.24
N PRO A 59 2.66 -5.83 -7.15
CA PRO A 59 2.48 -6.60 -8.37
C PRO A 59 3.70 -6.44 -9.29
N ARG A 60 3.66 -6.93 -10.53
CA ARG A 60 4.69 -6.55 -11.49
C ARG A 60 4.35 -5.17 -12.08
N PRO A 61 5.33 -4.28 -12.34
CA PRO A 61 5.06 -2.93 -12.80
C PRO A 61 4.23 -2.89 -14.09
N GLU A 62 4.37 -3.89 -14.98
CA GLU A 62 3.66 -3.94 -16.27
C GLU A 62 2.14 -4.10 -16.10
N LYS A 63 1.67 -4.49 -14.91
CA LYS A 63 0.24 -4.54 -14.58
C LYS A 63 -0.37 -3.19 -14.26
N ILE A 64 0.45 -2.14 -14.05
CA ILE A 64 -0.03 -0.81 -13.66
C ILE A 64 0.38 0.18 -14.75
N ALA A 65 -0.61 0.80 -15.39
CA ALA A 65 -0.40 1.79 -16.44
C ALA A 65 -0.02 3.17 -15.89
N THR A 66 1.14 3.29 -15.22
CA THR A 66 1.70 4.58 -14.75
C THR A 66 3.21 4.50 -14.62
N ASP A 67 3.90 5.55 -15.08
CA ASP A 67 5.37 5.61 -15.14
C ASP A 67 5.99 6.50 -14.04
N TYR A 68 5.19 7.33 -13.38
CA TYR A 68 5.71 8.42 -12.53
C TYR A 68 5.55 8.17 -11.03
N ALA A 69 4.37 7.70 -10.63
CA ALA A 69 4.07 7.42 -9.23
C ALA A 69 2.98 6.38 -9.10
N TRP A 70 3.05 5.61 -8.01
CA TRP A 70 2.08 4.58 -7.67
C TRP A 70 1.50 4.87 -6.30
N THR A 71 0.18 4.87 -6.21
CA THR A 71 -0.52 5.14 -4.94
C THR A 71 -1.09 3.84 -4.41
N VAL A 72 -0.51 3.36 -3.31
CA VAL A 72 -1.02 2.21 -2.55
C VAL A 72 -2.03 2.73 -1.53
N VAL A 73 -3.22 2.13 -1.52
CA VAL A 73 -4.33 2.51 -0.63
C VAL A 73 -4.50 1.44 0.44
N PHE A 74 -4.45 1.87 1.70
CA PHE A 74 -4.75 1.06 2.86
C PHE A 74 -6.15 1.39 3.33
N HIS A 75 -7.03 0.40 3.29
CA HIS A 75 -8.37 0.52 3.86
C HIS A 75 -8.28 0.02 5.31
N MET A 76 -8.58 0.91 6.25
CA MET A 76 -8.43 0.64 7.67
C MET A 76 -9.68 -0.08 8.20
N LYS A 77 -9.50 -0.87 9.27
CA LYS A 77 -10.61 -1.40 10.06
C LYS A 77 -11.35 -0.23 10.72
N VAL A 78 -12.67 -0.33 10.79
CA VAL A 78 -13.53 0.62 11.51
C VAL A 78 -13.58 0.23 12.98
#